data_AF-B6WU52-F1
#
_entry.id   AF-B6WU52-F1
#
_cell.length_a   1.000
_cell.length_b   1.000
_cell.length_c   1.000
_cell.angle_alpha   90.00
_cell.angle_beta   90.00
_cell.angle_gamma   90.00
#
_symmetry.space_group_name_H-M   'P 1'
#
loop_
_entity.id
_entity.type
_entity.pdbx_description
1 polymer ?
#
loop_
_entity_poly.entity_id
_entity_poly.type
_entity_poly.pdbx_seq_one_letter_code
_entity_poly.pdbx_strand_id
1 'polypeptide(L)'
;MTENHTTDIVLMGDWRPLHREAILLARQRGIRVWVYEEGYLRPRFITLEEGGVNGASPLPKTGEEIRQRARTYEADYPYGLSAASNPQSNRVWQIIKHFAGFLLCWPFFPRYKTHRPDGAIRELTGIIPRYFMRHRRRRDSLKVLRTFLHQKVPFYVMPLQLDSDSQIRRHSPFTGILESMALVITSFARHAPKDSYLLIKNHPFDNGLINYRRYMRSLGRACGCANRLRFVEAGQVNMIIQGCKAVVLCNSTVGLSALRLNKAVYCLGNAIYAVPGLAVNADQMSLDDFWQQYVPPDEALLADFLRLLKNEALLPGNFYSREGITDTIEASLQRMGITEPRATSRP
;
A
#
# COMPACT_ATOMS: atom_id res chain seq x y z
N MET A 1 -29.70 -17.44 17.60
CA MET A 1 -28.36 -17.99 17.90
C MET A 1 -27.96 -18.86 16.72
N THR A 2 -26.77 -18.67 16.14
CA THR A 2 -26.32 -19.53 15.03
C THR A 2 -26.07 -20.95 15.54
N GLU A 3 -26.51 -21.98 14.81
CA GLU A 3 -26.34 -23.40 15.19
C GLU A 3 -24.88 -23.80 15.44
N ASN A 4 -23.94 -23.02 14.90
CA ASN A 4 -22.52 -23.08 15.23
C ASN A 4 -22.18 -21.85 16.09
N HIS A 5 -21.59 -22.04 17.26
CA HIS A 5 -21.12 -20.99 18.18
C HIS A 5 -19.94 -20.17 17.59
N THR A 6 -20.13 -19.54 16.42
CA THR A 6 -19.11 -18.76 15.74
C THR A 6 -18.81 -17.48 16.52
N THR A 7 -17.58 -17.36 17.03
CA THR A 7 -17.10 -16.19 17.78
C THR A 7 -16.37 -15.17 16.91
N ASP A 8 -15.80 -15.63 15.79
CA ASP A 8 -14.88 -14.85 14.95
C ASP A 8 -15.13 -15.12 13.46
N ILE A 9 -14.91 -14.10 12.64
CA ILE A 9 -14.68 -14.24 11.20
C ILE A 9 -13.31 -13.69 10.82
N VAL A 10 -12.65 -14.35 9.88
CA VAL A 10 -11.31 -13.98 9.41
C VAL A 10 -11.37 -13.73 7.90
N LEU A 11 -10.91 -12.55 7.47
CA LEU A 11 -11.04 -12.06 6.10
C LEU A 11 -9.68 -11.60 5.54
N MET A 12 -9.54 -11.60 4.21
CA MET A 12 -8.40 -10.99 3.50
C MET A 12 -8.87 -9.70 2.81
N GLY A 13 -8.58 -8.56 3.42
CA GLY A 13 -9.13 -7.24 3.11
C GLY A 13 -10.59 -7.11 3.58
N ASP A 14 -11.00 -5.89 3.91
CA ASP A 14 -12.31 -5.60 4.50
C ASP A 14 -13.33 -5.04 3.49
N TRP A 15 -12.94 -4.83 2.23
CA TRP A 15 -13.77 -4.12 1.25
C TRP A 15 -14.30 -4.93 0.08
N ARG A 16 -13.86 -6.18 -0.09
CA ARG A 16 -14.40 -7.00 -1.18
C ARG A 16 -15.93 -7.08 -1.01
N PRO A 17 -16.74 -7.07 -2.08
CA PRO A 17 -18.20 -6.95 -1.97
C PRO A 17 -18.82 -7.92 -0.94
N LEU A 18 -18.41 -9.19 -0.96
CA LEU A 18 -18.89 -10.19 0.00
C LEU A 18 -18.33 -10.00 1.42
N HIS A 19 -17.11 -9.47 1.55
CA HIS A 19 -16.49 -9.23 2.85
C HIS A 19 -17.23 -8.10 3.58
N ARG A 20 -17.63 -7.04 2.87
CA ARG A 20 -18.40 -5.93 3.45
C ARG A 20 -19.69 -6.41 4.10
N GLU A 21 -20.46 -7.21 3.37
CA GLU A 21 -21.72 -7.77 3.88
C GLU A 21 -21.47 -8.70 5.06
N ALA A 22 -20.44 -9.55 4.99
CA ALA A 22 -20.06 -10.42 6.10
C ALA A 22 -19.69 -9.63 7.36
N ILE A 23 -18.93 -8.54 7.22
CA ILE A 23 -18.53 -7.66 8.34
C ILE A 23 -19.76 -7.01 8.99
N LEU A 24 -20.69 -6.49 8.19
CA LEU A 24 -21.92 -5.87 8.69
C LEU A 24 -22.75 -6.88 9.50
N LEU A 25 -22.94 -8.09 8.96
CA LEU A 25 -23.69 -9.15 9.61
C LEU A 25 -23.01 -9.70 10.86
N ALA A 26 -21.68 -9.76 10.86
CA ALA A 26 -20.88 -10.18 12.02
C ALA A 26 -21.00 -9.18 13.16
N ARG A 27 -20.85 -7.87 12.88
CA ARG A 27 -21.00 -6.80 13.87
C ARG A 27 -22.38 -6.80 14.53
N GLN A 28 -23.44 -7.00 13.74
CA GLN A 28 -24.81 -7.11 14.27
C GLN A 28 -25.02 -8.32 15.20
N ARG A 29 -24.18 -9.35 15.09
CA ARG A 29 -24.26 -10.59 15.88
C ARG A 29 -23.24 -10.65 17.01
N GLY A 30 -22.47 -9.59 17.26
CA GLY A 30 -21.40 -9.60 18.25
C GLY A 30 -20.24 -10.53 17.90
N ILE A 31 -20.07 -10.87 16.62
CA ILE A 31 -18.98 -11.71 16.12
C ILE A 31 -17.77 -10.82 15.84
N ARG A 32 -16.61 -11.18 16.39
CA ARG A 32 -15.35 -10.45 16.17
C ARG A 32 -14.90 -10.58 14.72
N VAL A 33 -14.32 -9.50 14.18
CA VAL A 33 -13.89 -9.44 12.79
C VAL A 33 -12.39 -9.25 12.76
N TRP A 34 -11.68 -10.19 12.15
CA TRP A 34 -10.24 -10.11 11.94
C TRP A 34 -9.94 -9.97 10.46
N VAL A 35 -9.11 -8.98 10.12
CA VAL A 35 -8.81 -8.68 8.72
C VAL A 35 -7.31 -8.73 8.48
N TYR A 36 -6.91 -9.66 7.61
CA TYR A 36 -5.59 -9.70 7.03
C TYR A 36 -5.44 -8.68 5.93
N GLU A 37 -4.22 -8.14 5.81
CA GLU A 37 -3.77 -7.42 4.62
C GLU A 37 -2.28 -7.69 4.39
N GLU A 38 -1.79 -7.41 3.18
CA GLU A 38 -0.36 -7.36 2.94
C GLU A 38 0.29 -6.31 3.86
N GLY A 39 1.32 -6.72 4.61
CA GLY A 39 1.81 -5.93 5.72
C GLY A 39 2.24 -4.50 5.39
N TYR A 40 2.08 -3.62 6.37
CA TYR A 40 2.52 -2.23 6.29
C TYR A 40 4.05 -2.08 6.20
N LEU A 41 4.80 -3.02 6.83
CA LEU A 41 6.28 -3.06 6.81
C LEU A 41 6.79 -4.30 6.05
N ARG A 42 6.68 -4.29 4.73
CA ARG A 42 7.14 -5.41 3.88
C ARG A 42 8.67 -5.53 3.84
N PRO A 43 9.22 -6.73 3.58
CA PRO A 43 8.53 -7.99 3.30
C PRO A 43 8.31 -8.89 4.53
N ARG A 44 8.68 -8.44 5.72
CA ARG A 44 8.83 -9.29 6.91
C ARG A 44 7.57 -9.44 7.75
N PHE A 45 6.57 -8.63 7.45
CA PHE A 45 5.35 -8.58 8.22
C PHE A 45 4.14 -8.69 7.30
N ILE A 46 3.07 -9.26 7.84
CA ILE A 46 1.71 -9.10 7.35
C ILE A 46 0.92 -8.26 8.36
N THR A 47 -0.23 -7.74 7.94
CA THR A 47 -1.15 -7.04 8.84
C THR A 47 -2.27 -7.98 9.25
N LEU A 48 -2.61 -8.01 10.54
CA LEU A 48 -3.83 -8.60 11.09
C LEU A 48 -4.37 -7.66 12.17
N GLU A 49 -5.51 -7.05 11.89
CA GLU A 49 -6.18 -6.10 12.79
C GLU A 49 -7.62 -6.53 13.06
N GLU A 50 -8.09 -6.22 14.27
CA GLU A 50 -9.50 -6.37 14.62
C GLU A 50 -10.33 -5.20 14.04
N GLY A 51 -11.49 -5.52 13.48
CA GLY A 51 -12.46 -4.56 12.97
C GLY A 51 -12.24 -4.12 11.51
N GLY A 52 -11.02 -3.73 11.13
CA GLY A 52 -10.69 -3.21 9.80
C GLY A 52 -9.20 -2.89 9.62
N VAL A 53 -8.78 -2.65 8.37
CA VAL A 53 -7.39 -2.38 7.97
C VAL A 53 -7.31 -1.11 7.12
N ASN A 54 -6.09 -0.59 6.93
CA ASN A 54 -5.76 0.62 6.19
C ASN A 54 -6.57 1.83 6.70
N GLY A 55 -7.34 2.51 5.85
CA GLY A 55 -8.15 3.64 6.30
C GLY A 55 -9.28 3.27 7.28
N ALA A 56 -9.57 1.98 7.48
CA ALA A 56 -10.49 1.46 8.50
C ALA A 56 -9.77 0.87 9.73
N SER A 57 -8.44 1.02 9.81
CA SER A 57 -7.63 0.56 10.94
C SER A 57 -8.02 1.29 12.25
N PRO A 58 -8.06 0.59 13.40
CA PRO A 58 -8.30 1.18 14.72
C PRO A 58 -7.07 1.89 15.30
N LEU A 59 -5.97 1.99 14.55
CA LEU A 59 -4.75 2.66 15.00
C LEU A 59 -5.02 4.14 15.34
N PRO A 60 -4.32 4.66 16.37
CA PRO A 60 -4.49 6.03 16.83
C PRO A 60 -4.17 7.05 15.74
N LYS A 61 -4.91 8.16 15.74
CA LYS A 61 -4.76 9.25 14.75
C LYS A 61 -4.10 10.50 15.31
N THR A 62 -3.71 10.49 16.59
CA THR A 62 -3.05 11.62 17.25
C THR A 62 -1.68 11.21 17.77
N GLY A 63 -0.73 12.15 17.72
CA GLY A 63 0.62 11.91 18.23
C GLY A 63 0.66 11.65 19.74
N GLU A 64 -0.27 12.23 20.50
CA GLU A 64 -0.38 12.00 21.95
C GLU A 64 -0.77 10.56 22.28
N GLU A 65 -1.83 10.05 21.65
CA GLU A 65 -2.29 8.68 21.86
C GLU A 65 -1.24 7.66 21.39
N ILE A 66 -0.56 7.93 20.27
CA ILE A 66 0.58 7.10 19.81
C ILE A 66 1.66 7.04 20.89
N ARG A 67 2.10 8.17 21.42
CA ARG A 67 3.14 8.22 22.47
C ARG A 67 2.70 7.48 23.73
N GLN A 68 1.44 7.64 24.14
CA GLN A 68 0.91 6.99 25.33
C GLN A 68 0.91 5.46 25.17
N ARG A 69 0.38 4.95 24.05
CA ARG A 69 0.30 3.50 23.77
C ARG A 69 1.66 2.90 23.47
N ALA A 70 2.54 3.61 22.75
CA ALA A 70 3.87 3.11 22.44
C ALA A 70 4.75 2.90 23.68
N ARG A 71 4.47 3.57 24.81
CA ARG A 71 5.18 3.37 26.08
C ARG A 71 4.83 2.06 26.77
N THR A 72 3.69 1.44 26.45
CA THR A 72 3.30 0.15 27.05
C THR A 72 3.97 -1.03 26.37
N TYR A 73 4.66 -0.80 25.25
CA TYR A 73 5.38 -1.82 24.50
C TYR A 73 6.88 -1.69 24.73
N GLU A 74 7.56 -2.83 24.79
CA GLU A 74 9.02 -2.85 24.84
C GLU A 74 9.61 -2.21 23.58
N ALA A 75 10.79 -1.58 23.74
CA ALA A 75 11.47 -0.88 22.65
C ALA A 75 11.81 -1.82 21.48
N ASP A 76 12.16 -3.06 21.81
CA ASP A 76 12.54 -4.09 20.86
C ASP A 76 11.44 -5.14 20.76
N TYR A 77 10.60 -5.02 19.73
CA TYR A 77 9.90 -6.22 19.26
C TYR A 77 10.94 -7.08 18.56
N PRO A 78 11.23 -8.31 19.03
CA PRO A 78 12.17 -9.17 18.35
C PRO A 78 11.66 -9.35 16.92
N TYR A 79 12.52 -9.04 15.95
CA TYR A 79 12.23 -9.33 14.56
C TYR A 79 12.00 -10.84 14.43
N GLY A 80 10.73 -11.26 14.49
CA GLY A 80 10.33 -12.65 14.51
C GLY A 80 10.86 -13.40 13.30
N LEU A 81 11.64 -14.45 13.61
CA LEU A 81 11.57 -15.82 13.12
C LEU A 81 11.15 -15.97 11.64
N SER A 82 12.07 -16.51 10.86
CA SER A 82 12.13 -16.53 9.40
C SER A 82 12.09 -15.16 8.70
N ALA A 83 13.28 -14.62 8.43
CA ALA A 83 13.50 -13.68 7.33
C ALA A 83 13.38 -14.38 5.95
N ALA A 84 12.43 -15.30 5.76
CA ALA A 84 12.25 -15.99 4.51
C ALA A 84 12.16 -14.96 3.39
N SER A 85 13.12 -15.03 2.48
CA SER A 85 13.08 -14.21 1.29
C SER A 85 11.71 -14.42 0.62
N ASN A 86 11.03 -13.34 0.30
CA ASN A 86 9.85 -13.37 -0.56
C ASN A 86 10.23 -12.71 -1.89
N PRO A 87 10.94 -13.43 -2.79
CA PRO A 87 11.30 -12.88 -4.08
C PRO A 87 10.04 -12.46 -4.83
N GLN A 88 10.15 -11.34 -5.55
CA GLN A 88 9.06 -10.89 -6.44
C GLN A 88 8.67 -11.97 -7.47
N SER A 89 9.59 -12.88 -7.83
CA SER A 89 9.30 -14.03 -8.70
C SER A 89 8.30 -15.00 -8.10
N ASN A 90 8.31 -15.23 -6.78
CA ASN A 90 7.34 -16.09 -6.11
C ASN A 90 5.93 -15.51 -6.23
N ARG A 91 5.78 -14.18 -6.02
CA ARG A 91 4.50 -13.48 -6.20
C ARG A 91 3.97 -13.62 -7.63
N VAL A 92 4.83 -13.48 -8.63
CA VAL A 92 4.46 -13.66 -10.05
C VAL A 92 3.95 -15.09 -10.30
N TRP A 93 4.64 -16.10 -9.78
CA TRP A 93 4.19 -17.48 -9.90
C TRP A 93 2.84 -17.74 -9.23
N GLN A 94 2.58 -17.15 -8.06
CA GLN A 94 1.27 -17.26 -7.41
C GLN A 94 0.16 -16.59 -8.22
N ILE A 95 0.45 -15.44 -8.85
CA ILE A 95 -0.48 -14.79 -9.78
C ILE A 95 -0.79 -15.71 -10.97
N ILE A 96 0.23 -16.34 -11.57
CA ILE A 96 0.06 -17.29 -12.69
C ILE A 96 -0.81 -18.48 -12.25
N LYS A 97 -0.49 -19.10 -11.10
CA LYS A 97 -1.27 -20.22 -10.54
C LYS A 97 -2.72 -19.81 -10.28
N HIS A 98 -2.95 -18.62 -9.73
CA HIS A 98 -4.29 -18.10 -9.51
C HIS A 98 -5.07 -17.93 -10.82
N PHE A 99 -4.46 -17.36 -11.86
CA PHE A 99 -5.10 -17.23 -13.16
C PHE A 99 -5.38 -18.58 -13.83
N ALA A 100 -4.42 -19.52 -13.76
CA ALA A 100 -4.61 -20.87 -14.28
C ALA A 100 -5.75 -21.58 -13.55
N GLY A 101 -5.77 -21.53 -12.22
CA GLY A 101 -6.85 -22.09 -11.41
C GLY A 101 -8.20 -21.44 -11.70
N PHE A 102 -8.26 -20.11 -11.86
CA PHE A 102 -9.48 -19.42 -12.24
C PHE A 102 -10.01 -19.89 -13.60
N LEU A 103 -9.16 -20.02 -14.61
CA LEU A 103 -9.56 -20.50 -15.95
C LEU A 103 -10.01 -21.96 -15.94
N LEU A 104 -9.28 -22.83 -15.24
CA LEU A 104 -9.60 -24.26 -15.16
C LEU A 104 -10.86 -24.51 -14.33
N CYS A 105 -11.08 -23.74 -13.27
CA CYS A 105 -12.24 -23.90 -12.39
C CYS A 105 -13.47 -23.15 -12.88
N TRP A 106 -13.35 -22.20 -13.82
CA TRP A 106 -14.46 -21.37 -14.31
C TRP A 106 -15.72 -22.19 -14.72
N PRO A 107 -15.62 -23.32 -15.45
CA PRO A 107 -16.79 -24.12 -15.82
C PRO A 107 -17.56 -24.68 -14.61
N PHE A 108 -16.88 -24.93 -13.49
CA PHE A 108 -17.48 -25.49 -12.27
C PHE A 108 -18.10 -24.42 -11.36
N PHE A 109 -17.80 -23.14 -11.60
CA PHE A 109 -18.31 -22.02 -10.79
C PHE A 109 -18.94 -20.93 -11.66
N PRO A 110 -20.01 -21.23 -12.42
CA PRO A 110 -20.59 -20.30 -13.40
C PRO A 110 -21.20 -19.03 -12.77
N ARG A 111 -21.48 -19.04 -11.46
CA ARG A 111 -21.99 -17.89 -10.71
C ARG A 111 -20.90 -17.09 -10.00
N TYR A 112 -19.64 -17.51 -10.05
CA TYR A 112 -18.54 -16.79 -9.41
C TYR A 112 -18.26 -15.47 -10.13
N LYS A 113 -18.35 -14.37 -9.38
CA LYS A 113 -17.98 -13.04 -9.85
C LYS A 113 -16.70 -12.61 -9.14
N THR A 114 -15.67 -12.31 -9.92
CA THR A 114 -14.43 -11.76 -9.36
C THR A 114 -14.68 -10.36 -8.81
N HIS A 115 -13.94 -10.01 -7.75
CA HIS A 115 -13.92 -8.65 -7.21
C HIS A 115 -13.03 -7.70 -8.03
N ARG A 116 -12.28 -8.22 -9.00
CA ARG A 116 -11.43 -7.41 -9.88
C ARG A 116 -12.27 -6.67 -10.92
N PRO A 117 -11.93 -5.41 -11.23
CA PRO A 117 -12.71 -4.58 -12.16
C PRO A 117 -12.61 -5.06 -13.62
N ASP A 118 -11.47 -5.68 -14.00
CA ASP A 118 -11.23 -6.17 -15.34
C ASP A 118 -11.19 -7.71 -15.38
N GLY A 119 -11.71 -8.28 -16.47
CA GLY A 119 -11.60 -9.72 -16.72
C GLY A 119 -10.18 -10.12 -17.15
N ALA A 120 -9.81 -11.38 -16.91
CA ALA A 120 -8.47 -11.90 -17.20
C ALA A 120 -8.00 -11.65 -18.64
N ILE A 121 -8.88 -11.84 -19.63
CA ILE A 121 -8.57 -11.62 -21.06
C ILE A 121 -8.23 -10.15 -21.31
N ARG A 122 -8.99 -9.22 -20.72
CA ARG A 122 -8.73 -7.77 -20.87
C ARG A 122 -7.37 -7.42 -20.27
N GLU A 123 -7.05 -7.89 -19.07
CA GLU A 123 -5.73 -7.63 -18.45
C GLU A 123 -4.57 -8.12 -19.33
N LEU A 124 -4.72 -9.27 -20.00
CA LEU A 124 -3.70 -9.79 -20.92
C LEU A 124 -3.40 -8.83 -22.08
N THR A 125 -4.39 -8.09 -22.59
CA THR A 125 -4.18 -7.11 -23.67
C THR A 125 -3.23 -5.98 -23.26
N GLY A 126 -3.12 -5.66 -21.97
CA GLY A 126 -2.15 -4.71 -21.44
C GLY A 126 -0.82 -5.37 -21.05
N ILE A 127 -0.88 -6.53 -20.38
CA ILE A 127 0.29 -7.22 -19.83
C ILE A 127 1.22 -7.70 -20.94
N ILE A 128 0.69 -8.27 -22.03
CA ILE A 128 1.49 -8.86 -23.12
C ILE A 128 2.39 -7.81 -23.80
N PRO A 129 1.86 -6.68 -24.33
CA PRO A 129 2.70 -5.62 -24.89
C PRO A 129 3.74 -5.11 -23.90
N ARG A 130 3.36 -5.00 -22.62
CA ARG A 130 4.27 -4.62 -21.56
C ARG A 130 5.39 -5.62 -21.34
N TYR A 131 5.11 -6.92 -21.38
CA TYR A 131 6.16 -7.91 -21.21
C TYR A 131 7.23 -7.77 -22.30
N PHE A 132 6.84 -7.65 -23.57
CA PHE A 132 7.78 -7.49 -24.69
C PHE A 132 8.60 -6.19 -24.62
N MET A 133 7.97 -5.09 -24.21
CA MET A 133 8.67 -3.79 -24.11
C MET A 133 9.48 -3.59 -22.82
N ARG A 134 9.56 -4.58 -21.92
CA ARG A 134 10.11 -4.42 -20.55
C ARG A 134 11.55 -3.92 -20.50
N HIS A 135 12.43 -4.43 -21.39
CA HIS A 135 13.84 -4.06 -21.41
C HIS A 135 14.04 -2.61 -21.86
N ARG A 136 13.28 -2.18 -22.88
CA ARG A 136 13.25 -0.79 -23.33
C ARG A 136 12.76 0.15 -22.22
N ARG A 137 11.61 -0.16 -21.59
CA ARG A 137 11.06 0.68 -20.50
C ARG A 137 11.99 0.74 -19.30
N ARG A 138 12.68 -0.36 -18.98
CA ARG A 138 13.71 -0.38 -17.93
C ARG A 138 14.89 0.52 -18.29
N ARG A 139 15.45 0.39 -19.49
CA ARG A 139 16.56 1.23 -19.97
C ARG A 139 16.19 2.72 -19.93
N ASP A 140 15.01 3.08 -20.42
CA ASP A 140 14.52 4.46 -20.44
C ASP A 140 14.34 5.00 -19.02
N SER A 141 13.77 4.20 -18.11
CA SER A 141 13.61 4.59 -16.71
C SER A 141 14.96 4.81 -16.02
N LEU A 142 15.92 3.90 -16.22
CA LEU A 142 17.24 4.01 -15.59
C LEU A 142 18.04 5.21 -16.12
N LYS A 143 17.90 5.57 -17.40
CA LYS A 143 18.50 6.80 -17.95
C LYS A 143 17.97 8.03 -17.22
N VAL A 144 16.64 8.13 -17.07
CA VAL A 144 16.00 9.24 -16.35
C VAL A 144 16.49 9.28 -14.90
N LEU A 145 16.44 8.15 -14.19
CA LEU A 145 16.86 8.10 -12.78
C LEU A 145 18.33 8.45 -12.57
N ARG A 146 19.23 8.06 -13.49
CA ARG A 146 20.64 8.49 -13.42
C ARG A 146 20.77 10.00 -13.46
N THR A 147 20.02 10.68 -14.33
CA THR A 147 20.01 12.16 -14.38
C THR A 147 19.61 12.75 -13.03
N PHE A 148 18.49 12.31 -12.45
CA PHE A 148 18.02 12.85 -11.17
C PHE A 148 18.94 12.56 -9.99
N LEU A 149 19.44 11.33 -9.90
CA LEU A 149 20.25 10.90 -8.76
C LEU A 149 21.70 11.40 -8.83
N HIS A 150 22.29 11.54 -10.03
CA HIS A 150 23.67 12.04 -10.18
C HIS A 150 23.74 13.57 -10.22
N GLN A 151 22.82 14.24 -10.91
CA GLN A 151 22.88 15.70 -11.10
C GLN A 151 22.26 16.48 -9.94
N LYS A 152 21.78 15.79 -8.88
CA LYS A 152 21.14 16.39 -7.69
C LYS A 152 20.04 17.40 -8.02
N VAL A 153 19.34 17.20 -9.14
CA VAL A 153 18.22 18.04 -9.56
C VAL A 153 17.12 17.94 -8.50
N PRO A 154 16.52 19.03 -8.01
CA PRO A 154 15.44 18.94 -7.04
C PRO A 154 14.19 18.30 -7.66
N PHE A 155 13.70 17.22 -7.05
CA PHE A 155 12.47 16.57 -7.53
C PHE A 155 11.60 16.04 -6.39
N TYR A 156 10.31 16.01 -6.67
CA TYR A 156 9.27 15.38 -5.85
C TYR A 156 8.85 14.07 -6.50
N VAL A 157 8.32 13.15 -5.70
CA VAL A 157 7.94 11.82 -6.19
C VAL A 157 6.46 11.57 -5.96
N MET A 158 5.78 11.10 -7.00
CA MET A 158 4.44 10.53 -6.91
C MET A 158 4.48 9.05 -7.28
N PRO A 159 4.52 8.13 -6.30
CA PRO A 159 4.37 6.71 -6.56
C PRO A 159 2.89 6.42 -6.87
N LEU A 160 2.63 5.81 -8.02
CA LEU A 160 1.28 5.41 -8.41
C LEU A 160 0.89 4.10 -7.71
N GLN A 161 -0.36 4.05 -7.27
CA GLN A 161 -1.08 2.83 -6.88
C GLN A 161 -1.77 2.22 -8.11
N LEU A 162 -2.23 0.97 -7.98
CA LEU A 162 -3.04 0.35 -9.03
C LEU A 162 -4.40 1.06 -9.12
N ASP A 163 -4.92 1.27 -10.32
CA ASP A 163 -6.28 1.83 -10.47
C ASP A 163 -7.37 0.91 -9.88
N SER A 164 -7.09 -0.40 -9.84
CA SER A 164 -7.93 -1.40 -9.20
C SER A 164 -7.78 -1.46 -7.67
N ASP A 165 -6.88 -0.67 -7.08
CA ASP A 165 -6.71 -0.59 -5.64
C ASP A 165 -7.92 0.09 -4.99
N SER A 166 -8.70 -0.69 -4.25
CA SER A 166 -9.88 -0.19 -3.53
C SER A 166 -9.56 0.93 -2.55
N GLN A 167 -8.32 1.05 -2.07
CA GLN A 167 -7.90 2.10 -1.15
C GLN A 167 -8.03 3.49 -1.78
N ILE A 168 -7.83 3.62 -3.10
CA ILE A 168 -8.02 4.90 -3.79
C ILE A 168 -9.50 5.28 -3.72
N ARG A 169 -10.41 4.40 -4.11
CA ARG A 169 -11.83 4.72 -4.21
C ARG A 169 -12.53 4.89 -2.86
N ARG A 170 -12.02 4.23 -1.81
CA ARG A 170 -12.68 4.17 -0.50
C ARG A 170 -12.10 5.14 0.51
N HIS A 171 -10.78 5.25 0.53
CA HIS A 171 -10.06 6.00 1.56
C HIS A 171 -9.40 7.23 0.94
N SER A 172 -10.02 7.80 -0.09
CA SER A 172 -9.64 9.07 -0.68
C SER A 172 -10.86 9.70 -1.38
N PRO A 173 -10.82 10.99 -1.74
CA PRO A 173 -11.89 11.64 -2.46
C PRO A 173 -11.94 11.29 -3.98
N PHE A 174 -11.07 10.38 -4.45
CA PHE A 174 -10.92 10.09 -5.88
C PHE A 174 -11.68 8.84 -6.33
N THR A 175 -12.23 8.89 -7.54
CA THR A 175 -12.85 7.73 -8.21
C THR A 175 -11.82 6.79 -8.84
N GLY A 176 -10.57 7.24 -9.00
CA GLY A 176 -9.48 6.46 -9.56
C GLY A 176 -8.14 7.18 -9.51
N ILE A 177 -7.07 6.49 -9.92
CA ILE A 177 -5.70 7.02 -9.78
C ILE A 177 -5.47 8.26 -10.66
N LEU A 178 -6.16 8.36 -11.80
CA LEU A 178 -6.00 9.47 -12.74
C LEU A 178 -6.43 10.82 -12.14
N GLU A 179 -7.49 10.85 -11.32
CA GLU A 179 -7.94 12.08 -10.66
C GLU A 179 -6.91 12.57 -9.63
N SER A 180 -6.37 11.66 -8.82
CA SER A 180 -5.28 11.99 -7.89
C SER A 180 -4.05 12.55 -8.63
N MET A 181 -3.71 11.95 -9.77
CA MET A 181 -2.62 12.40 -10.62
C MET A 181 -2.92 13.77 -11.24
N ALA A 182 -4.18 14.05 -11.57
CA ALA A 182 -4.61 15.33 -12.09
C ALA A 182 -4.44 16.45 -11.08
N LEU A 183 -4.90 16.23 -9.84
CA LEU A 183 -4.77 17.17 -8.74
C LEU A 183 -3.28 17.49 -8.48
N VAL A 184 -2.44 16.46 -8.36
CA VAL A 184 -1.01 16.64 -8.09
C VAL A 184 -0.31 17.40 -9.21
N ILE A 185 -0.55 17.06 -10.48
CA ILE A 185 0.10 17.75 -11.61
C ILE A 185 -0.35 19.21 -11.70
N THR A 186 -1.64 19.47 -11.46
CA THR A 186 -2.20 20.84 -11.52
C THR A 186 -1.62 21.72 -10.41
N SER A 187 -1.59 21.22 -9.17
CA SER A 187 -0.99 21.91 -8.03
C SER A 187 0.52 22.13 -8.23
N PHE A 188 1.25 21.08 -8.63
CA PHE A 188 2.68 21.15 -8.91
C PHE A 188 3.02 22.22 -9.98
N ALA A 189 2.23 22.28 -11.05
CA ALA A 189 2.46 23.25 -12.14
C ALA A 189 2.44 24.70 -11.64
N ARG A 190 1.51 24.99 -10.71
CA ARG A 190 1.25 26.33 -10.20
C ARG A 190 2.17 26.70 -9.04
N HIS A 191 2.39 25.79 -8.09
CA HIS A 191 2.94 26.13 -6.76
C HIS A 191 4.34 25.57 -6.49
N ALA A 192 4.81 24.55 -7.24
CA ALA A 192 6.13 23.99 -6.98
C ALA A 192 7.27 24.86 -7.58
N PRO A 193 8.44 24.93 -6.93
CA PRO A 193 9.60 25.70 -7.39
C PRO A 193 9.94 25.47 -8.86
N LYS A 194 10.20 26.53 -9.64
CA LYS A 194 10.29 26.45 -11.11
C LYS A 194 11.44 25.55 -11.62
N ASP A 195 12.49 25.39 -10.82
CA ASP A 195 13.66 24.56 -11.06
C ASP A 195 13.47 23.08 -10.63
N SER A 196 12.32 22.74 -10.06
CA SER A 196 12.01 21.40 -9.59
C SER A 196 11.23 20.55 -10.60
N TYR A 197 11.31 19.23 -10.42
CA TYR A 197 10.64 18.23 -11.25
C TYR A 197 9.66 17.38 -10.45
N LEU A 198 8.63 16.87 -11.13
CA LEU A 198 7.74 15.84 -10.58
C LEU A 198 8.03 14.51 -11.27
N LEU A 199 8.52 13.56 -10.48
CA LEU A 199 8.81 12.20 -10.91
C LEU A 199 7.65 11.26 -10.54
N ILE A 200 6.88 10.85 -11.54
CA ILE A 200 5.80 9.89 -11.38
C ILE A 200 6.37 8.49 -11.57
N LYS A 201 6.28 7.67 -10.52
CA LYS A 201 6.77 6.29 -10.51
C LYS A 201 5.60 5.33 -10.66
N ASN A 202 5.60 4.57 -11.76
CA ASN A 202 4.54 3.59 -11.99
C ASN A 202 4.58 2.43 -10.98
N HIS A 203 3.42 1.83 -10.71
CA HIS A 203 3.30 0.63 -9.90
C HIS A 203 3.95 -0.58 -10.62
N PRO A 204 4.73 -1.45 -9.93
CA PRO A 204 5.39 -2.59 -10.57
C PRO A 204 4.42 -3.63 -11.16
N PHE A 205 3.22 -3.76 -10.57
CA PHE A 205 2.19 -4.70 -11.01
C PHE A 205 1.12 -4.08 -11.92
N ASP A 206 1.35 -2.87 -12.44
CA ASP A 206 0.42 -2.22 -13.36
C ASP A 206 0.25 -3.03 -14.66
N ASN A 207 -1.00 -3.34 -15.01
CA ASN A 207 -1.38 -4.11 -16.19
C ASN A 207 -1.18 -3.32 -17.50
N GLY A 208 -1.04 -1.98 -17.43
CA GLY A 208 -0.79 -1.13 -18.60
C GLY A 208 -2.00 -0.87 -19.49
N LEU A 209 -3.22 -1.20 -19.04
CA LEU A 209 -4.46 -0.84 -19.73
C LEU A 209 -4.63 0.68 -19.81
N ILE A 210 -4.19 1.38 -18.77
CA ILE A 210 -4.19 2.84 -18.71
C ILE A 210 -2.79 3.35 -19.09
N ASN A 211 -2.72 4.22 -20.09
CA ASN A 211 -1.47 4.83 -20.52
C ASN A 211 -1.15 6.08 -19.68
N TYR A 212 -0.73 5.88 -18.43
CA TYR A 212 -0.39 6.97 -17.49
C TYR A 212 0.64 7.94 -18.05
N ARG A 213 1.64 7.46 -18.81
CA ARG A 213 2.66 8.32 -19.43
C ARG A 213 2.04 9.27 -20.45
N ARG A 214 1.09 8.81 -21.27
CA ARG A 214 0.36 9.65 -22.22
C ARG A 214 -0.52 10.66 -21.48
N TYR A 215 -1.24 10.21 -20.45
CA TYR A 215 -2.06 11.08 -19.61
C TYR A 215 -1.24 12.21 -18.97
N MET A 216 -0.10 11.87 -18.32
CA MET A 216 0.86 12.83 -17.76
C MET A 216 1.29 13.89 -18.77
N ARG A 217 1.65 13.47 -19.99
CA ARG A 217 2.13 14.37 -21.04
C ARG A 217 1.03 15.26 -21.59
N SER A 218 -0.20 14.76 -21.65
CA SER A 218 -1.36 15.53 -22.11
C SER A 218 -1.68 16.62 -21.08
N LEU A 219 -1.84 16.23 -19.82
CA LEU A 219 -2.15 17.16 -18.74
C LEU A 219 -1.01 18.13 -18.48
N GLY A 220 0.23 17.67 -18.46
CA GLY A 220 1.39 18.54 -18.30
C GLY A 220 1.52 19.59 -19.40
N ARG A 221 1.06 19.29 -20.63
CA ARG A 221 1.01 20.29 -21.72
C ARG A 221 -0.08 21.31 -21.46
N ALA A 222 -1.28 20.86 -21.08
CA ALA A 222 -2.39 21.74 -20.72
C ALA A 222 -2.04 22.66 -19.52
N CYS A 223 -1.27 22.18 -18.55
CA CYS A 223 -0.82 22.95 -17.39
C CYS A 223 0.50 23.71 -17.61
N GLY A 224 1.13 23.62 -18.79
CA GLY A 224 2.40 24.31 -19.08
C GLY A 224 3.63 23.79 -18.31
N CYS A 225 3.59 22.57 -17.76
CA CYS A 225 4.66 21.98 -16.96
C CYS A 225 5.26 20.69 -17.54
N ALA A 226 4.89 20.30 -18.77
CA ALA A 226 5.32 19.04 -19.39
C ALA A 226 6.84 18.81 -19.37
N ASN A 227 7.63 19.88 -19.51
CA ASN A 227 9.09 19.86 -19.45
C ASN A 227 9.64 19.49 -18.06
N ARG A 228 8.86 19.68 -16.99
CA ARG A 228 9.19 19.37 -15.59
C ARG A 228 8.63 18.03 -15.10
N LEU A 229 7.85 17.33 -15.92
CA LEU A 229 7.29 16.02 -15.58
C LEU A 229 8.16 14.87 -16.10
N ARG A 230 8.38 13.84 -15.29
CA ARG A 230 9.11 12.63 -15.67
C ARG A 230 8.35 11.40 -15.22
N PHE A 231 8.34 10.36 -16.06
CA PHE A 231 7.66 9.11 -15.76
C PHE A 231 8.63 7.93 -15.86
N VAL A 232 8.70 7.15 -14.80
CA VAL A 232 9.59 6.00 -14.68
C VAL A 232 8.80 4.76 -14.28
N GLU A 233 9.18 3.62 -14.84
CA GLU A 233 8.51 2.34 -14.59
C GLU A 233 9.41 1.38 -13.80
N ALA A 234 10.71 1.45 -14.04
CA ALA A 234 11.72 0.71 -13.28
C ALA A 234 12.47 1.62 -12.27
N GLY A 235 13.23 0.98 -11.38
CA GLY A 235 13.98 1.63 -10.31
C GLY A 235 13.47 1.22 -8.93
N GLN A 236 14.39 1.10 -7.97
CA GLN A 236 14.04 0.78 -6.59
C GLN A 236 13.41 2.01 -5.93
N VAL A 237 12.21 1.84 -5.38
CA VAL A 237 11.42 2.94 -4.80
C VAL A 237 12.20 3.66 -3.69
N ASN A 238 12.86 2.92 -2.80
CA ASN A 238 13.64 3.52 -1.71
C ASN A 238 14.79 4.40 -2.20
N MET A 239 15.52 3.98 -3.25
CA MET A 239 16.58 4.82 -3.83
C MET A 239 16.03 6.12 -4.44
N ILE A 240 14.86 6.03 -5.09
CA ILE A 240 14.20 7.21 -5.66
C ILE A 240 13.76 8.17 -4.55
N ILE A 241 13.14 7.64 -3.51
CA ILE A 241 12.67 8.41 -2.35
C ILE A 241 13.84 9.06 -1.61
N GLN A 242 14.93 8.33 -1.40
CA GLN A 242 16.12 8.87 -0.73
C GLN A 242 16.68 10.11 -1.44
N GLY A 243 16.63 10.14 -2.77
CA GLY A 243 17.08 11.27 -3.58
C GLY A 243 16.08 12.43 -3.71
N CYS A 244 14.81 12.24 -3.34
CA CYS A 244 13.77 13.26 -3.55
C CYS A 244 13.70 14.28 -2.41
N LYS A 245 13.01 15.40 -2.67
CA LYS A 245 12.67 16.42 -1.68
C LYS A 245 11.53 15.96 -0.76
N ALA A 246 10.42 15.55 -1.36
CA ALA A 246 9.24 15.07 -0.64
C ALA A 246 8.41 14.11 -1.53
N VAL A 247 7.51 13.36 -0.90
CA VAL A 247 6.66 12.37 -1.54
C VAL A 247 5.20 12.80 -1.44
N VAL A 248 4.47 12.74 -2.56
CA VAL A 248 3.02 12.98 -2.60
C VAL A 248 2.35 11.71 -3.10
N LEU A 249 1.40 11.17 -2.33
CA LEU A 249 0.74 9.90 -2.63
C LEU A 249 -0.70 9.92 -2.15
N CYS A 250 -1.49 8.92 -2.55
CA CYS A 250 -2.85 8.77 -2.04
C CYS A 250 -2.82 8.22 -0.61
N ASN A 251 -2.59 6.91 -0.47
CA ASN A 251 -2.55 6.23 0.84
C ASN A 251 -1.66 4.97 0.82
N SER A 252 -0.75 4.86 -0.15
CA SER A 252 0.16 3.73 -0.30
C SER A 252 1.06 3.52 0.91
N THR A 253 1.34 2.27 1.28
CA THR A 253 2.36 1.95 2.32
C THR A 253 3.78 2.40 1.96
N VAL A 254 4.02 2.78 0.69
CA VAL A 254 5.25 3.49 0.28
C VAL A 254 5.51 4.76 1.11
N GLY A 255 4.45 5.40 1.64
CA GLY A 255 4.59 6.52 2.56
C GLY A 255 5.39 6.16 3.81
N LEU A 256 5.17 4.98 4.41
CA LEU A 256 5.97 4.52 5.55
C LEU A 256 7.45 4.36 5.20
N SER A 257 7.76 3.89 3.98
CA SER A 257 9.14 3.84 3.49
C SER A 257 9.73 5.24 3.35
N ALA A 258 8.95 6.23 2.93
CA ALA A 258 9.38 7.62 2.85
C ALA A 258 9.64 8.24 4.22
N LEU A 259 8.73 8.04 5.17
CA LEU A 259 8.90 8.49 6.55
C LEU A 259 10.18 7.90 7.17
N ARG A 260 10.41 6.60 6.99
CA ARG A 260 11.63 5.92 7.46
C ARG A 260 12.92 6.41 6.81
N LEU A 261 12.83 7.05 5.65
CA LEU A 261 13.95 7.70 4.95
C LEU A 261 14.04 9.20 5.26
N ASN A 262 13.34 9.65 6.32
CA ASN A 262 13.22 11.02 6.76
C ASN A 262 12.78 11.98 5.64
N LYS A 263 11.78 11.55 4.86
CA LYS A 263 11.17 12.35 3.80
C LYS A 263 9.78 12.81 4.22
N ALA A 264 9.49 14.09 3.97
CA ALA A 264 8.15 14.62 4.11
C ALA A 264 7.17 13.89 3.17
N VAL A 265 5.98 13.61 3.68
CA VAL A 265 4.93 12.89 2.95
C VAL A 265 3.63 13.68 3.00
N TYR A 266 3.03 13.87 1.84
CA TYR A 266 1.66 14.35 1.70
C TYR A 266 0.73 13.21 1.31
N CYS A 267 -0.33 13.02 2.10
CA CYS A 267 -1.38 12.03 1.88
C CYS A 267 -2.61 12.70 1.29
N LEU A 268 -2.94 12.37 0.04
CA LEU A 268 -4.17 12.83 -0.61
C LEU A 268 -5.41 12.06 -0.13
N GLY A 269 -5.21 10.88 0.44
CA GLY A 269 -6.24 10.06 1.06
C GLY A 269 -5.95 9.78 2.54
N ASN A 270 -6.86 9.06 3.19
CA ASN A 270 -6.70 8.57 4.54
C ASN A 270 -5.68 7.41 4.55
N ALA A 271 -4.55 7.65 5.22
CA ALA A 271 -3.52 6.66 5.49
C ALA A 271 -3.36 6.47 7.00
N ILE A 272 -2.91 5.29 7.44
CA ILE A 272 -2.71 5.00 8.86
C ILE A 272 -1.66 5.91 9.52
N TYR A 273 -0.74 6.44 8.73
CA TYR A 273 0.36 7.31 9.16
C TYR A 273 0.12 8.80 8.84
N ALA A 274 -1.07 9.16 8.34
CA ALA A 274 -1.50 10.54 8.16
C ALA A 274 -1.85 11.17 9.51
N VAL A 275 -0.82 11.37 10.33
CA VAL A 275 -0.89 11.85 11.71
C VAL A 275 -0.07 13.13 11.79
N PRO A 276 -0.57 14.20 12.45
CA PRO A 276 0.22 15.41 12.66
C PRO A 276 1.59 15.10 13.25
N GLY A 277 2.64 15.61 12.61
CA GLY A 277 4.05 15.32 12.95
C GLY A 277 4.67 14.14 12.19
N LEU A 278 3.88 13.28 11.54
CA LEU A 278 4.41 12.19 10.68
C LEU A 278 4.25 12.52 9.20
N ALA A 279 3.01 12.69 8.75
CA ALA A 279 2.67 13.02 7.38
C ALA A 279 1.51 13.99 7.38
N VAL A 280 1.47 14.87 6.37
CA VAL A 280 0.42 15.87 6.25
C VAL A 280 -0.67 15.41 5.29
N ASN A 281 -1.89 15.87 5.54
CA ASN A 281 -3.02 15.72 4.63
C ASN A 281 -3.71 17.09 4.42
N ALA A 282 -4.79 17.11 3.65
CA ALA A 282 -5.52 18.33 3.32
C ALA A 282 -6.12 19.07 4.54
N ASP A 283 -6.33 18.38 5.67
CA ASP A 283 -6.85 18.99 6.90
C ASP A 283 -5.79 19.83 7.63
N GLN A 284 -4.52 19.62 7.31
CA GLN A 284 -3.38 20.20 8.02
C GLN A 284 -2.61 21.21 7.17
N MET A 285 -2.48 20.93 5.88
CA MET A 285 -1.75 21.75 4.93
C MET A 285 -2.33 21.55 3.55
N SER A 286 -2.50 22.63 2.79
CA SER A 286 -2.88 22.50 1.38
C SER A 286 -1.76 21.82 0.58
N LEU A 287 -2.11 21.08 -0.47
CA LEU A 287 -1.09 20.52 -1.36
C LEU A 287 -0.24 21.62 -2.02
N ASP A 288 -0.84 22.79 -2.24
CA ASP A 288 -0.21 23.95 -2.84
C ASP A 288 0.93 24.48 -1.96
N ASP A 289 0.72 24.57 -0.65
CA ASP A 289 1.74 25.01 0.32
C ASP A 289 2.83 23.95 0.53
N PHE A 290 2.44 22.67 0.49
CA PHE A 290 3.35 21.55 0.73
C PHE A 290 4.57 21.55 -0.19
N TRP A 291 4.44 22.01 -1.44
CA TRP A 291 5.58 22.04 -2.35
C TRP A 291 6.74 22.87 -1.81
N GLN A 292 6.48 23.91 -1.02
CA GLN A 292 7.51 24.81 -0.53
C GLN A 292 7.75 24.69 0.98
N GLN A 293 6.74 24.26 1.74
CA GLN A 293 6.74 24.26 3.21
C GLN A 293 6.72 22.85 3.80
N TYR A 294 7.15 21.84 3.05
CA TYR A 294 7.19 20.46 3.55
C TYR A 294 8.11 20.31 4.77
N VAL A 295 7.63 19.60 5.78
CA VAL A 295 8.36 19.28 7.01
C VAL A 295 8.60 17.77 7.07
N PRO A 296 9.85 17.30 7.30
CA PRO A 296 10.12 15.89 7.56
C PRO A 296 9.40 15.37 8.82
N PRO A 297 9.21 14.05 8.98
CA PRO A 297 8.57 13.51 10.17
C PRO A 297 9.36 13.80 11.44
N ASP A 298 8.64 13.99 12.54
CA ASP A 298 9.19 13.88 13.90
C ASP A 298 9.73 12.45 14.10
N GLU A 299 11.05 12.35 14.26
CA GLU A 299 11.74 11.06 14.37
C GLU A 299 11.34 10.28 15.63
N ALA A 300 11.07 10.96 16.75
CA ALA A 300 10.65 10.33 17.99
C ALA A 300 9.22 9.79 17.86
N LEU A 301 8.31 10.61 17.31
CA LEU A 301 6.95 10.17 17.03
C LEU A 301 6.92 9.02 16.01
N LEU A 302 7.79 9.05 15.00
CA LEU A 302 7.89 7.96 14.02
C LEU A 302 8.37 6.67 14.68
N ALA A 303 9.34 6.74 15.59
CA ALA A 303 9.80 5.58 16.34
C ALA A 303 8.67 4.98 17.19
N ASP A 304 7.91 5.82 17.89
CA ASP A 304 6.74 5.40 18.68
C ASP A 304 5.64 4.80 17.80
N PHE A 305 5.32 5.42 16.66
CA PHE A 305 4.35 4.90 15.71
C PHE A 305 4.78 3.53 15.14
N LEU A 306 6.05 3.36 14.78
CA LEU A 306 6.57 2.08 14.30
C LEU A 306 6.57 1.01 15.39
N ARG A 307 6.80 1.38 16.65
CA ARG A 307 6.70 0.45 17.79
C ARG A 307 5.26 -0.02 17.97
N LEU A 308 4.31 0.92 17.95
CA LEU A 308 2.88 0.63 18.05
C LEU A 308 2.41 -0.25 16.89
N LEU A 309 2.76 0.10 15.66
CA LEU A 309 2.41 -0.64 14.44
C LEU A 309 2.86 -2.11 14.52
N LYS A 310 4.08 -2.35 15.02
CA LYS A 310 4.64 -3.70 15.16
C LYS A 310 3.87 -4.57 16.16
N ASN A 311 3.39 -3.98 17.25
CA ASN A 311 2.74 -4.71 18.33
C ASN A 311 1.24 -4.92 18.09
N GLU A 312 0.58 -3.93 17.51
CA GLU A 312 -0.88 -3.91 17.41
C GLU A 312 -1.42 -4.41 16.06
N ALA A 313 -0.69 -4.16 14.97
CA ALA A 313 -1.19 -4.44 13.63
C ALA A 313 -0.40 -5.50 12.87
N LEU A 314 0.89 -5.67 13.17
CA LEU A 314 1.78 -6.51 12.38
C LEU A 314 2.01 -7.90 13.00
N LEU A 315 2.13 -8.90 12.14
CA LEU A 315 2.57 -10.26 12.48
C LEU A 315 3.86 -10.56 11.71
N PRO A 316 4.82 -11.28 12.32
CA PRO A 316 5.96 -11.80 11.56
C PRO A 316 5.49 -12.78 10.48
N GLY A 317 6.21 -12.80 9.36
CA GLY A 317 5.98 -13.76 8.27
C GLY A 317 5.45 -13.13 6.99
N ASN A 318 4.94 -13.99 6.09
CA ASN A 318 4.43 -13.59 4.78
C ASN A 318 3.51 -14.67 4.19
N PHE A 319 2.65 -14.31 3.22
CA PHE A 319 1.71 -15.22 2.58
C PHE A 319 2.30 -16.18 1.53
N TYR A 320 3.63 -16.22 1.35
CA TYR A 320 4.23 -16.78 0.13
C TYR A 320 5.25 -17.89 0.39
N SER A 321 6.00 -17.85 1.48
CA SER A 321 6.92 -18.92 1.89
C SER A 321 6.26 -19.82 2.93
N ARG A 322 6.62 -21.11 2.92
CA ARG A 322 6.09 -22.07 3.90
C ARG A 322 6.39 -21.64 5.33
N GLU A 323 7.64 -21.27 5.59
CA GLU A 323 8.09 -20.76 6.89
C GLU A 323 7.30 -19.52 7.31
N GLY A 324 7.19 -18.52 6.41
CA GLY A 324 6.48 -17.28 6.71
C GLY A 324 4.98 -17.48 6.94
N ILE A 325 4.36 -18.50 6.32
CA ILE A 325 2.98 -18.90 6.59
C ILE A 325 2.88 -19.56 7.98
N THR A 326 3.82 -20.44 8.34
CA THR A 326 3.85 -21.06 9.68
C THR A 326 3.98 -20.00 10.78
N ASP A 327 4.94 -19.08 10.65
CA ASP A 327 5.15 -17.99 11.63
C ASP A 327 3.91 -17.09 11.75
N THR A 328 3.27 -16.81 10.60
CA THR A 328 2.01 -16.06 10.54
C THR A 328 0.91 -16.77 11.31
N ILE A 329 0.73 -18.08 11.12
CA ILE A 329 -0.36 -18.83 11.77
C ILE A 329 -0.19 -18.79 13.28
N GLU A 330 1.01 -19.10 13.78
CA GLU A 330 1.31 -19.09 15.21
C GLU A 330 1.04 -17.71 15.83
N ALA A 331 1.59 -16.66 15.22
CA ALA A 331 1.40 -15.30 15.70
C ALA A 331 -0.06 -14.84 15.61
N SER A 332 -0.84 -15.34 14.63
CA SER A 332 -2.26 -15.01 14.48
C SER A 332 -3.11 -15.65 15.57
N LEU A 333 -2.84 -16.92 15.90
CA LEU A 333 -3.53 -17.61 17.00
C LEU A 333 -3.29 -16.87 18.31
N GLN A 334 -2.06 -16.46 18.57
CA GLN A 334 -1.71 -15.65 19.74
C GLN A 334 -2.46 -14.30 19.74
N ARG A 335 -2.43 -13.56 18.62
CA ARG A 335 -3.13 -12.28 18.42
C ARG A 335 -4.62 -12.37 18.73
N MET A 336 -5.25 -13.45 18.27
CA MET A 336 -6.68 -13.68 18.40
C MET A 336 -7.10 -14.24 19.77
N GLY A 337 -6.12 -14.53 20.65
CA GLY A 337 -6.36 -15.17 21.94
C GLY A 337 -6.81 -16.63 21.81
N ILE A 338 -6.46 -17.30 20.72
CA ILE A 338 -6.78 -18.72 20.47
C ILE A 338 -5.62 -19.55 21.06
N THR A 339 -5.73 -19.86 22.35
CA THR A 339 -4.92 -20.92 22.96
C THR A 339 -5.50 -22.26 22.56
N GLU A 340 -4.72 -23.12 21.89
CA GLU A 340 -5.16 -24.50 21.66
C GLU A 340 -5.56 -25.14 22.99
N PRO A 341 -6.74 -25.77 23.12
CA PRO A 341 -6.82 -26.91 24.01
C PRO A 341 -5.85 -27.94 23.42
N ARG A 342 -4.75 -28.22 24.14
CA ARG A 342 -3.85 -29.36 23.85
C ARG A 342 -4.72 -30.50 23.33
N ALA A 343 -4.46 -30.95 22.11
CA ALA A 343 -5.19 -32.06 21.50
C ALA A 343 -5.36 -33.17 22.54
N THR A 344 -6.57 -33.32 23.08
CA THR A 344 -6.95 -34.57 23.70
C THR A 344 -6.84 -35.57 22.56
N SER A 345 -5.81 -36.41 22.62
CA SER A 345 -5.65 -37.57 21.77
C SER A 345 -7.02 -38.21 21.62
N ARG A 346 -7.61 -38.11 20.42
CA ARG A 346 -8.84 -38.84 20.14
C ARG A 346 -8.51 -40.34 20.33
N PRO A 347 -9.35 -41.08 21.07
CA PRO A 347 -9.13 -42.49 21.36
C PRO A 347 -9.11 -43.35 20.09
#